data_AF-A0A6G8AQ96-F1
#
_entry.id   AF-A0A6G8AQ96-F1
#
_cell.length_a   1.000
_cell.length_b   1.000
_cell.length_c   1.000
_cell.angle_alpha   90.00
_cell.angle_beta   90.00
_cell.angle_gamma   90.00
#
_symmetry.space_group_name_H-M   'P 1'
#
loop_
_entity.id
_entity.type
_entity.pdbx_description
1 polymer ?
#
loop_
_entity_poly.entity_id
_entity_poly.type
_entity_poly.pdbx_seq_one_letter_code
_entity_poly.pdbx_strand_id
1 'polypeptide(L)'
;MKSEMNTNIKLAERKLELQKLQLNFVRTGNNKHRVEEQEQVLQLLYSSPDLLHSSKTNYDTKENNLYKYLNVLTAYASNEKKYESVKEFYLNQCEG
;
A
#
# COMPACT_ATOMS: atom_id res chain seq x y z
N MET A 1 8.68 2.52 28.13
CA MET A 1 7.56 3.19 27.42
C MET A 1 6.98 2.20 26.43
N LYS A 2 5.75 1.72 26.66
CA LYS A 2 5.00 0.98 25.64
C LYS A 2 4.42 2.05 24.71
N SER A 3 4.85 2.13 23.45
CA SER A 3 4.21 3.07 22.51
C SER A 3 2.77 2.63 22.33
N GLU A 4 1.83 3.49 22.69
CA GLU A 4 0.42 3.30 22.37
C GLU A 4 0.30 3.12 20.86
N MET A 5 -0.01 1.90 20.44
CA MET A 5 -0.32 1.58 19.06
C MET A 5 -1.66 2.26 18.76
N ASN A 6 -1.59 3.52 18.33
CA ASN A 6 -2.74 4.29 17.90
C ASN A 6 -3.29 3.60 16.65
N THR A 7 -4.22 2.67 16.85
CA THR A 7 -4.61 1.67 15.86
C THR A 7 -5.50 2.35 14.83
N ASN A 8 -4.86 2.92 13.80
CA ASN A 8 -5.58 3.59 12.73
C ASN A 8 -6.14 2.53 11.75
N ILE A 9 -7.28 1.94 12.12
CA ILE A 9 -7.94 0.87 11.37
C ILE A 9 -8.29 1.35 9.96
N LYS A 10 -8.88 2.55 9.84
CA LYS A 10 -9.21 3.17 8.55
C LYS A 10 -7.98 3.27 7.64
N LEU A 11 -6.83 3.68 8.15
CA LEU A 11 -5.60 3.75 7.36
C LEU A 11 -5.13 2.36 6.91
N ALA A 12 -5.18 1.35 7.78
CA ALA A 12 -4.79 -0.01 7.45
C ALA A 12 -5.68 -0.61 6.35
N GLU A 13 -7.00 -0.44 6.46
CA GLU A 13 -7.98 -0.87 5.44
C GLU A 13 -7.67 -0.22 4.09
N ARG A 14 -7.45 1.10 4.09
CA ARG A 14 -7.11 1.84 2.87
C ARG A 14 -5.83 1.38 2.21
N LYS A 15 -4.78 1.12 2.99
CA LYS A 15 -3.52 0.58 2.46
C LYS A 15 -3.72 -0.78 1.82
N LEU A 16 -4.45 -1.69 2.48
CA LEU A 16 -4.75 -3.01 1.92
C LEU A 16 -5.59 -2.91 0.66
N GLU A 17 -6.62 -2.06 0.64
CA GLU A 17 -7.47 -1.87 -0.52
C GLU A 17 -6.69 -1.32 -1.71
N LEU A 18 -5.93 -0.24 -1.53
CA LEU A 18 -5.09 0.33 -2.58
C LEU A 18 -4.03 -0.67 -3.06
N GLN A 19 -3.39 -1.43 -2.17
CA GLN A 19 -2.38 -2.42 -2.56
C GLN A 19 -3.00 -3.54 -3.40
N LYS A 20 -4.19 -4.02 -3.06
CA LYS A 20 -4.90 -5.05 -3.83
C LYS A 20 -5.30 -4.53 -5.21
N LEU A 21 -5.84 -3.32 -5.28
CA LEU A 21 -6.20 -2.67 -6.54
C LEU A 21 -4.98 -2.47 -7.43
N GLN A 22 -3.88 -1.98 -6.87
CA GLN A 22 -2.62 -1.82 -7.59
C GLN A 22 -2.07 -3.16 -8.09
N LEU A 23 -2.13 -4.22 -7.28
CA LEU A 23 -1.71 -5.56 -7.70
C LEU A 23 -2.56 -6.10 -8.84
N ASN A 24 -3.88 -5.95 -8.78
CA ASN A 24 -4.79 -6.35 -9.86
C ASN A 24 -4.47 -5.58 -11.15
N PHE A 25 -4.30 -4.26 -11.07
CA PHE A 25 -3.91 -3.43 -12.22
C PHE A 25 -2.55 -3.85 -12.81
N VAL A 26 -1.56 -4.19 -11.99
CA VAL A 26 -0.26 -4.63 -12.51
C VAL A 26 -0.33 -6.02 -13.14
N ARG A 27 -1.22 -6.91 -12.64
CA ARG A 27 -1.44 -8.25 -13.20
C ARG A 27 -2.07 -8.26 -14.58
N THR A 28 -2.80 -7.21 -14.96
CA THR A 28 -3.31 -7.07 -16.33
C THR A 28 -2.20 -6.66 -17.32
N GLY A 29 -1.04 -6.22 -16.82
CA GLY A 29 0.14 -5.91 -17.64
C GLY A 29 1.11 -7.09 -17.81
N ASN A 30 2.06 -6.93 -18.74
CA ASN A 30 3.06 -7.96 -19.07
C ASN A 30 4.36 -7.89 -18.24
N ASN A 31 4.37 -7.23 -17.08
CA ASN A 31 5.58 -7.06 -16.26
C ASN A 31 5.59 -7.97 -15.04
N LYS A 32 6.11 -9.19 -15.21
CA LYS A 32 6.18 -10.21 -14.16
C LYS A 32 6.97 -9.76 -12.93
N HIS A 33 8.11 -9.11 -13.11
CA HIS A 33 8.93 -8.59 -12.01
C HIS A 33 8.14 -7.59 -11.15
N ARG A 34 7.40 -6.69 -11.80
CA ARG A 34 6.57 -5.71 -11.11
C ARG A 34 5.42 -6.39 -10.35
N VAL A 35 4.81 -7.44 -10.91
CA VAL A 35 3.79 -8.24 -10.20
C VAL A 35 4.40 -8.85 -8.93
N GLU A 36 5.56 -9.51 -9.05
CA GLU A 36 6.25 -10.15 -7.92
C GLU A 36 6.61 -9.13 -6.81
N GLU A 37 7.12 -7.94 -7.17
CA GLU A 37 7.36 -6.86 -6.19
C GLU A 37 6.06 -6.43 -5.48
N GLN A 38 4.94 -6.32 -6.18
CA GLN A 38 3.66 -5.92 -5.56
C GLN A 38 3.06 -7.02 -4.67
N GLU A 39 3.28 -8.29 -5.02
CA GLU A 39 2.89 -9.42 -4.16
C GLU A 39 3.70 -9.43 -2.86
N GLN A 40 5.00 -9.15 -2.94
CA GLN A 40 5.86 -9.02 -1.77
C GLN A 40 5.45 -7.85 -0.86
N VAL A 41 5.03 -6.71 -1.43
CA VAL A 41 4.49 -5.59 -0.64
C VAL A 41 3.22 -6.01 0.08
N LEU A 42 2.30 -6.71 -0.59
CA LEU A 42 1.07 -7.20 0.04
C LEU A 42 1.38 -8.18 1.18
N GLN A 43 2.34 -9.09 0.98
CA GLN A 43 2.81 -10.01 2.02
C GLN A 43 3.45 -9.26 3.20
N LEU A 44 4.25 -8.23 2.94
CA LEU A 44 4.86 -7.39 3.97
C LEU A 44 3.81 -6.72 4.84
N LEU A 45 2.74 -6.19 4.23
CA LEU A 45 1.63 -5.58 4.95
C LEU A 45 0.90 -6.60 5.84
N TYR A 46 0.61 -7.80 5.32
CA TYR A 46 -0.02 -8.85 6.12
C TYR A 46 0.85 -9.35 7.28
N SER A 47 2.17 -9.42 7.07
CA SER A 47 3.10 -9.94 8.06
C SER A 47 3.51 -8.90 9.12
N SER A 48 3.23 -7.61 8.87
CA SER A 48 3.67 -6.51 9.72
C SER A 48 2.51 -5.54 10.02
N PRO A 49 1.63 -5.86 11.00
CA PRO A 49 0.51 -5.01 11.38
C PRO A 49 0.91 -3.57 11.73
N ASP A 50 2.09 -3.37 12.31
CA ASP A 50 2.61 -2.04 12.63
C ASP A 50 2.76 -1.15 11.38
N LEU A 51 3.20 -1.73 10.25
CA LEU A 51 3.34 -0.99 8.99
C LEU A 51 1.99 -0.62 8.38
N LEU A 52 0.96 -1.44 8.61
CA LEU A 52 -0.40 -1.15 8.18
C LEU A 52 -0.98 0.04 8.94
N HIS A 53 -0.92 0.01 10.26
CA HIS A 53 -1.53 1.06 11.09
C HIS A 53 -0.70 2.35 11.18
N SER A 54 0.60 2.29 10.90
CA SER A 54 1.50 3.45 11.01
C SER A 54 1.23 4.51 9.95
N SER A 55 1.14 5.76 10.36
CA SER A 55 1.12 6.92 9.46
C SER A 55 2.50 7.41 9.02
N LYS A 56 3.59 6.74 9.44
CA LYS A 56 4.96 7.12 9.08
C LYS A 56 5.15 7.08 7.56
N THR A 57 5.67 8.16 7.02
CA THR A 57 6.01 8.33 5.60
C THR A 57 7.47 8.73 5.50
N ASN A 58 8.36 7.83 5.07
CA ASN A 58 9.84 7.96 4.94
C ASN A 58 10.61 6.75 5.51
N TYR A 59 10.08 5.54 5.36
CA TYR A 59 10.87 4.34 5.62
C TYR A 59 12.09 4.29 4.68
N ASP A 60 13.26 3.91 5.20
CA ASP A 60 14.51 3.93 4.45
C ASP A 60 14.56 2.80 3.42
N THR A 61 14.56 3.15 2.15
CA THR A 61 14.58 2.19 1.04
C THR A 61 15.90 1.42 0.93
N LYS A 62 16.96 1.86 1.61
CA LYS A 62 18.22 1.10 1.73
C LYS A 62 18.09 -0.08 2.68
N GLU A 63 17.23 0.00 3.69
CA GLU A 63 16.95 -1.11 4.62
C GLU A 63 16.04 -2.15 3.96
N ASN A 64 15.03 -1.69 3.23
CA ASN A 64 14.14 -2.56 2.45
C ASN A 64 13.64 -1.83 1.21
N ASN A 65 13.98 -2.33 0.02
CA ASN A 65 13.59 -1.71 -1.25
C ASN A 65 12.07 -1.61 -1.43
N LEU A 66 11.28 -2.50 -0.80
CA LEU A 66 9.82 -2.47 -0.86
C LEU A 66 9.22 -1.25 -0.16
N TYR A 67 9.98 -0.61 0.73
CA TYR A 67 9.54 0.61 1.41
C TYR A 67 9.27 1.78 0.47
N LYS A 68 9.81 1.76 -0.76
CA LYS A 68 9.43 2.73 -1.80
C LYS A 68 7.92 2.70 -2.08
N TYR A 69 7.33 1.50 -2.11
CA TYR A 69 5.89 1.32 -2.29
C TYR A 69 5.11 1.66 -1.03
N LEU A 70 5.59 1.24 0.14
CA LEU A 70 4.94 1.54 1.42
C LEU A 70 4.84 3.05 1.67
N ASN A 71 5.89 3.81 1.33
CA ASN A 71 5.91 5.26 1.46
C ASN A 71 4.84 5.93 0.59
N VAL A 72 4.73 5.52 -0.69
CA VAL A 72 3.71 6.02 -1.62
C VAL A 72 2.31 5.62 -1.16
N LEU A 73 2.13 4.35 -0.79
CA LEU A 73 0.87 3.80 -0.32
C LEU A 73 0.36 4.54 0.92
N THR A 74 1.25 4.82 1.88
CA THR A 74 0.91 5.58 3.09
C THR A 74 0.55 7.02 2.77
N ALA A 75 1.27 7.68 1.86
CA ALA A 75 0.98 9.04 1.43
C ALA A 75 -0.38 9.17 0.72
N TYR A 76 -0.82 8.15 -0.01
CA TYR A 76 -2.16 8.13 -0.63
C TYR A 76 -3.25 7.76 0.36
N ALA A 77 -3.07 6.68 1.14
CA ALA A 77 -4.08 6.19 2.08
C ALA A 77 -4.39 7.17 3.23
N SER A 78 -3.41 7.98 3.64
CA SER A 78 -3.57 8.99 4.69
C SER A 78 -4.30 10.26 4.25
N ASN A 79 -4.50 10.47 2.94
CA ASN A 79 -5.18 11.63 2.40
C ASN A 79 -6.47 11.21 1.68
N GLU A 80 -7.61 11.62 2.21
CA GLU A 80 -8.94 11.27 1.68
C GLU A 80 -9.07 11.47 0.17
N LYS A 81 -8.72 12.67 -0.33
CA LYS A 81 -8.88 13.00 -1.75
C LYS A 81 -7.96 12.17 -2.64
N LYS A 82 -6.72 11.94 -2.20
CA LYS A 82 -5.77 11.09 -2.95
C LYS A 82 -6.19 9.62 -2.92
N TYR A 83 -6.65 9.14 -1.78
CA TYR A 83 -7.16 7.79 -1.62
C TYR A 83 -8.30 7.52 -2.61
N GLU A 84 -9.36 8.34 -2.61
CA GLU A 84 -10.50 8.13 -3.51
C GLU A 84 -10.07 8.26 -4.97
N SER A 85 -9.26 9.27 -5.32
CA SER A 85 -8.79 9.45 -6.71
C SER A 85 -7.96 8.26 -7.23
N VAL A 86 -7.06 7.71 -6.42
CA VAL A 86 -6.24 6.56 -6.81
C VAL A 86 -7.07 5.28 -6.85
N LYS A 87 -8.01 5.12 -5.91
CA LYS A 87 -8.96 4.00 -5.90
C LYS A 87 -9.82 3.99 -7.17
N GLU A 88 -10.45 5.11 -7.52
CA GLU A 88 -11.23 5.27 -8.74
C GLU A 88 -10.39 4.99 -10.00
N PHE A 89 -9.16 5.50 -10.04
CA PHE A 89 -8.24 5.21 -11.15
C PHE A 89 -8.05 3.70 -11.34
N TYR A 90 -7.73 2.96 -10.28
CA TYR A 90 -7.49 1.52 -10.41
C TYR A 90 -8.77 0.73 -10.73
N LEU A 91 -9.91 1.08 -10.14
CA LEU A 91 -11.19 0.43 -10.43
C LEU A 91 -11.54 0.53 -11.92
N ASN A 92 -11.46 1.74 -12.48
CA ASN A 92 -11.76 1.98 -13.90
C ASN A 92 -10.82 1.25 -14.87
N GLN A 93 -9.63 0.86 -14.42
CA GLN A 93 -8.65 0.12 -15.24
C GLN A 93 -8.73 -1.40 -15.05
N CYS A 94 -9.42 -1.88 -14.02
CA CYS A 94 -9.62 -3.31 -13.77
C CYS A 94 -10.97 -3.84 -14.31
N GLU A 95 -11.92 -2.95 -14.58
CA GLU A 95 -13.23 -3.27 -15.17
C GLU A 95 -13.28 -3.12 -16.71
N GLY A 96 -12.16 -2.72 -17.33
CA GLY A 96 -12.02 -2.51 -18.77
C GLY A 96 -11.36 -3.65 -19.54
#